data_AF-A0A1I8PQB3-F1
#
_entry.id   AF-A0A1I8PQB3-F1
#
_cell.length_a   1.000
_cell.length_b   1.000
_cell.length_c   1.000
_cell.angle_alpha   90.00
_cell.angle_beta   90.00
_cell.angle_gamma   90.00
#
_symmetry.space_group_name_H-M   'P 1'
#
loop_
_entity.id
_entity.type
_entity.pdbx_description
1 polymer ?
#
loop_
_entity_poly.entity_id
_entity_poly.type
_entity_poly.pdbx_seq_one_letter_code
_entity_poly.pdbx_strand_id
1 'polypeptide(L)'
;MFSSNISDRITPEELQKLQEICMERLKMGELHTLRNDAKLRAVNNTKNYEEFKDIVDAAHLKPISKADKMNAKTKNRLWNTAAAAAEKEE
;
A
#
# COMPACT_ATOMS: atom_id res chain seq x y z
N MET A 1 10.64 -26.33 23.60
CA MET A 1 11.45 -25.79 24.69
C MET A 1 11.37 -24.26 24.66
N PHE A 2 10.44 -23.67 25.39
CA PHE A 2 10.50 -22.27 25.78
C PHE A 2 10.56 -22.30 27.30
N SER A 3 11.76 -22.09 27.86
CA SER A 3 11.96 -22.03 29.30
C SER A 3 11.49 -20.66 29.76
N SER A 4 10.22 -20.53 30.10
CA SER A 4 9.67 -19.31 30.67
C SER A 4 10.11 -19.23 32.13
N ASN A 5 11.21 -18.51 32.40
CA ASN A 5 11.41 -17.96 33.73
C ASN A 5 10.29 -16.95 33.97
N ILE A 6 9.32 -17.32 34.80
CA ILE A 6 8.15 -16.51 35.21
C ILE A 6 8.56 -15.21 35.95
N SER A 7 9.87 -15.02 36.19
CA SER A 7 10.44 -13.92 36.96
C SER A 7 10.82 -12.68 36.15
N ASP A 8 10.89 -12.77 34.82
CA ASP A 8 11.15 -11.58 33.99
C ASP A 8 9.82 -10.85 33.76
N ARG A 9 9.61 -9.77 34.51
CA ARG A 9 8.44 -8.92 34.33
C ARG A 9 8.49 -8.32 32.93
N ILE A 10 7.53 -8.69 32.09
CA ILE A 10 7.33 -8.12 30.76
C ILE A 10 7.26 -6.60 30.89
N THR A 11 8.14 -5.90 30.20
CA THR A 11 8.21 -4.44 30.21
C THR A 11 7.16 -3.84 29.25
N PRO A 12 6.65 -2.61 29.53
CA PRO A 12 5.77 -1.91 28.60
C PRO A 12 6.37 -1.74 27.19
N GLU A 13 7.69 -1.53 27.11
CA GLU A 13 8.41 -1.35 25.86
C GLU A 13 8.42 -2.62 25.01
N GLU A 14 8.57 -3.79 25.64
CA GLU A 14 8.50 -5.09 24.95
C GLU A 14 7.10 -5.36 24.39
N LEU A 15 6.05 -4.97 25.12
CA LEU A 15 4.67 -5.07 24.63
C LEU A 15 4.43 -4.17 23.41
N GLN A 16 4.92 -2.94 23.44
CA GLN A 16 4.82 -2.02 22.30
C GLN A 16 5.57 -2.56 21.08
N LYS A 17 6.79 -3.07 21.26
CA LYS A 17 7.57 -3.68 20.18
C LYS A 17 6.85 -4.90 19.59
N LEU A 18 6.27 -5.74 20.45
CA LEU A 18 5.48 -6.89 20.00
C LEU A 18 4.26 -6.46 19.18
N GLN A 19 3.57 -5.40 19.62
CA GLN A 19 2.45 -4.82 18.88
C GLN A 19 2.88 -4.37 17.48
N GLU A 20 3.98 -3.62 17.36
CA GLU A 20 4.51 -3.15 16.08
C GLU A 20 4.81 -4.30 15.12
N ILE A 21 5.50 -5.34 15.62
CA ILE A 21 5.83 -6.55 14.84
C ILE A 21 4.56 -7.28 14.38
N CYS A 22 3.58 -7.45 15.26
CA CYS A 22 2.31 -8.08 14.91
C CYS A 22 1.57 -7.30 13.83
N MET A 23 1.50 -5.98 13.96
CA MET A 23 0.86 -5.11 12.97
C MET A 23 1.58 -5.13 11.61
N GLU A 24 2.90 -5.16 11.60
CA GLU A 24 3.69 -5.30 10.37
C GLU A 24 3.44 -6.64 9.68
N ARG A 25 3.45 -7.74 10.44
CA ARG A 25 3.19 -9.09 9.91
C ARG A 25 1.79 -9.23 9.32
N LEU A 26 0.77 -8.66 9.97
CA LEU A 26 -0.60 -8.65 9.43
C LEU A 26 -0.64 -7.92 8.07
N LYS A 27 -0.08 -6.71 8.00
CA LYS A 27 0.00 -5.94 6.75
C LYS A 27 0.73 -6.68 5.64
N MET A 28 1.84 -7.35 5.97
CA MET A 28 2.58 -8.17 5.01
C MET A 28 1.74 -9.34 4.50
N GLY A 29 0.97 -10.00 5.38
CA GLY A 29 0.07 -11.09 5.01
C GLY A 29 -1.05 -10.62 4.07
N GLU A 30 -1.70 -9.51 4.39
CA GLU A 30 -2.73 -8.91 3.53
C GLU A 30 -2.19 -8.56 2.14
N LEU A 31 -1.02 -7.91 2.11
CA LEU A 31 -0.36 -7.51 0.86
C LEU A 31 0.06 -8.72 0.02
N HIS A 32 0.53 -9.79 0.66
CA HIS A 32 0.85 -11.04 -0.01
C HIS A 32 -0.39 -11.66 -0.67
N THR A 33 -1.51 -11.73 0.06
CA THR A 33 -2.79 -12.24 -0.47
C THR A 33 -3.26 -11.43 -1.66
N LEU A 34 -3.27 -10.09 -1.55
CA LEU A 34 -3.65 -9.19 -2.64
C LEU A 34 -2.81 -9.41 -3.91
N ARG A 35 -1.48 -9.52 -3.75
CA ARG A 35 -0.57 -9.73 -4.88
C ARG A 35 -0.73 -11.08 -5.52
N ASN A 36 -0.95 -12.13 -4.73
CA ASN A 36 -1.18 -13.47 -5.28
C ASN A 36 -2.51 -13.56 -6.01
N ASP A 37 -3.57 -12.93 -5.49
CA ASP A 37 -4.84 -12.82 -6.21
C ASP A 37 -4.65 -12.14 -7.57
N ALA A 38 -3.95 -11.01 -7.62
CA ALA A 38 -3.63 -10.34 -8.87
C ALA A 38 -2.81 -11.21 -9.84
N LYS A 39 -1.83 -11.97 -9.34
CA LYS A 39 -1.05 -12.93 -10.15
C LYS A 39 -1.92 -14.04 -10.71
N LEU A 40 -2.78 -14.64 -9.89
CA LEU A 40 -3.70 -15.69 -10.34
C LEU A 40 -4.69 -15.16 -11.38
N ARG A 41 -5.24 -13.96 -11.16
CA ARG A 41 -6.08 -13.27 -12.14
C ARG A 41 -5.32 -13.00 -13.44
N ALA A 42 -4.07 -12.56 -13.38
CA ALA A 42 -3.25 -12.33 -14.55
C ALA A 42 -3.06 -13.63 -15.34
N VAL A 43 -2.56 -14.69 -14.69
CA VAL A 43 -2.35 -16.00 -15.33
C VAL A 43 -3.61 -16.52 -16.02
N ASN A 44 -4.77 -16.39 -15.38
CA ASN A 44 -6.00 -16.99 -15.89
C ASN A 44 -6.72 -16.17 -16.98
N ASN A 45 -6.48 -14.86 -17.07
CA ASN A 45 -7.31 -13.97 -17.91
C ASN A 45 -6.55 -13.25 -19.03
N THR A 46 -5.22 -13.26 -19.05
CA THR A 46 -4.45 -12.52 -20.06
C THR A 46 -4.09 -13.37 -21.27
N LYS A 47 -4.03 -12.75 -22.45
CA LYS A 47 -3.69 -13.45 -23.70
C LYS A 47 -2.24 -13.26 -24.13
N ASN A 48 -1.60 -12.20 -23.65
CA ASN A 48 -0.21 -11.88 -23.95
C ASN A 48 0.57 -11.54 -22.67
N TYR A 49 1.90 -11.54 -22.78
CA TYR A 49 2.78 -11.29 -21.64
C TYR A 49 2.73 -9.84 -21.14
N GLU A 50 2.47 -8.87 -22.01
CA GLU A 50 2.41 -7.45 -21.64
C GLU A 50 1.24 -7.19 -20.68
N GLU A 51 0.05 -7.71 -21.00
CA GLU A 51 -1.13 -7.65 -20.13
C GLU A 51 -0.88 -8.34 -18.77
N PHE A 52 -0.22 -9.51 -18.80
CA PHE A 52 0.17 -10.21 -17.57
C PHE A 52 1.07 -9.33 -16.70
N LYS A 53 2.11 -8.78 -17.32
CA LYS A 53 3.11 -7.96 -16.64
C LYS A 53 2.46 -6.71 -16.06
N ASP A 54 1.60 -6.02 -16.80
CA ASP A 54 0.94 -4.80 -16.32
C ASP A 54 0.05 -5.05 -15.11
N ILE A 55 -0.69 -6.16 -15.10
CA ILE A 55 -1.53 -6.54 -13.95
C ILE A 55 -0.69 -6.83 -12.72
N VAL A 56 0.40 -7.58 -12.89
CA VAL A 56 1.30 -7.93 -11.78
C VAL A 56 2.03 -6.70 -11.27
N ASP A 57 2.55 -5.85 -12.15
CA ASP A 57 3.26 -4.61 -11.80
C ASP A 57 2.33 -3.66 -11.03
N ALA A 58 1.08 -3.51 -11.48
CA ALA A 58 0.07 -2.69 -10.81
C ALA A 58 -0.17 -3.13 -9.34
N ALA A 59 -0.17 -4.44 -9.07
CA ALA A 59 -0.33 -4.97 -7.71
C ALA A 59 0.88 -4.74 -6.79
N HIS A 60 2.03 -4.34 -7.35
CA HIS A 60 3.25 -4.01 -6.59
C HIS A 60 3.45 -2.51 -6.38
N LEU A 61 2.52 -1.66 -6.86
CA LEU A 61 2.58 -0.22 -6.63
C LEU A 61 2.56 0.11 -5.13
N LYS A 62 3.38 1.09 -4.75
CA LYS A 62 3.44 1.59 -3.38
C LYS A 62 2.45 2.75 -3.20
N PRO A 63 1.87 2.92 -2.00
CA PRO A 63 1.08 4.10 -1.70
C PRO A 63 1.88 5.39 -1.95
N ILE A 64 1.21 6.39 -2.50
CA ILE A 64 1.82 7.70 -2.78
C ILE A 64 2.17 8.39 -1.47
N SER A 65 3.47 8.68 -1.27
CA SER A 65 3.96 9.39 -0.09
C SER A 65 3.63 10.89 -0.14
N LYS A 66 3.79 11.59 0.99
CA LYS A 66 3.63 13.05 1.03
C LYS A 66 4.66 13.75 0.14
N ALA A 67 5.89 13.25 0.08
CA ALA A 67 6.93 13.79 -0.79
C ALA A 67 6.55 13.65 -2.27
N ASP A 68 5.96 12.51 -2.65
CA ASP A 68 5.49 12.28 -4.03
C ASP A 68 4.42 13.29 -4.43
N LYS A 69 3.50 13.61 -3.52
CA LYS A 69 2.48 14.66 -3.73
C LYS A 69 3.09 16.05 -3.87
N MET A 70 4.10 16.36 -3.07
CA MET A 70 4.78 17.67 -3.09
C MET A 70 5.65 17.86 -4.33
N ASN A 71 6.20 16.79 -4.89
CA ASN A 71 7.02 16.80 -6.10
C ASN A 71 6.20 16.65 -7.39
N ALA A 72 4.88 16.43 -7.27
CA ALA A 72 4.00 16.42 -8.41
C ALA A 72 4.04 17.80 -9.11
N LYS A 73 4.46 17.80 -10.38
CA LYS A 73 4.48 19.01 -11.23
C LYS A 73 3.08 19.54 -11.57
N THR A 74 2.04 18.82 -11.13
CA THR A 74 0.63 19.06 -11.43
C THR A 74 -0.06 20.05 -10.48
N LYS A 75 0.69 20.76 -9.62
CA LYS A 75 0.16 21.58 -8.49
C LYS A 75 -0.95 22.58 -8.82
N ASN A 76 -1.24 22.89 -10.08
CA ASN A 76 -2.31 23.82 -10.45
C ASN A 76 -3.23 23.39 -11.59
N ARG A 77 -3.22 22.11 -11.98
CA ARG A 77 -4.18 21.66 -13.00
C ARG A 77 -5.41 21.10 -12.30
N LEU A 78 -6.39 21.97 -12.04
CA LEU A 78 -7.75 21.55 -11.72
C LEU A 78 -8.16 20.50 -12.78
N TRP A 79 -8.41 19.27 -12.35
CA TRP A 79 -8.87 18.21 -13.25
C TRP A 79 -10.18 18.64 -13.91
N ASN A 80 -11.00 19.39 -13.18
CA ASN A 80 -12.21 19.98 -13.73
C ASN A 80 -11.96 21.39 -14.28
N THR A 81 -11.81 21.52 -15.60
CA THR A 81 -11.73 22.82 -16.28
C THR A 81 -13.05 23.60 -16.24
N ALA A 82 -14.19 22.93 -16.04
CA ALA A 82 -15.49 23.61 -15.89
C ALA A 82 -15.59 24.39 -14.57
N ALA A 83 -14.91 23.93 -13.52
CA ALA A 83 -14.84 24.65 -12.24
C ALA A 83 -14.04 25.96 -12.36
N ALA A 84 -13.02 26.00 -13.23
CA ALA A 84 -12.21 27.20 -13.46
C ALA A 84 -12.92 28.26 -14.35
N ALA A 85 -13.97 27.88 -15.07
CA ALA A 85 -14.75 28.79 -15.90
C ALA A 85 -15.81 29.56 -15.09
N ALA A 86 -16.36 28.94 -14.03
CA ALA A 86 -17.41 29.53 -13.20
C ALA A 86 -16.94 30.71 -12.32
N GLU A 87 -15.64 30.77 -11.97
CA GLU A 87 -15.08 31.89 -11.18
C GLU A 87 -14.78 33.15 -12.01
N LYS A 88 -14.94 33.12 -13.33
CA LYS A 88 -14.62 34.27 -14.22
C LYS A 88 -15.83 35.03 -14.75
N GLU A 89 -17.05 34.61 -14.42
CA GLU A 89 -18.31 35.24 -14.86
C GLU A 89 -19.03 36.04 -13.75
N GLU A 90 -18.38 36.26 -12.60
CA GLU A 90 -18.86 37.12 -11.50
C GLU A 90 -17.94 38.35 -11.33
#